data_AF-A0A1C7MXN2-F1
#
_entry.id   AF-A0A1C7MXN2-F1
#
_cell.length_a   1.000
_cell.length_b   1.000
_cell.length_c   1.000
_cell.angle_alpha   90.00
_cell.angle_beta   90.00
_cell.angle_gamma   90.00
#
_symmetry.space_group_name_H-M   'P 1'
#
loop_
_entity.id
_entity.type
_entity.pdbx_description
1 polymer ?
#
loop_
_entity_poly.entity_id
_entity_poly.type
_entity_poly.pdbx_seq_one_letter_code
_entity_poly.pdbx_strand_id
1 'polypeptide(L)'
;MDADAQSLERRLIEHQEQQQQNGSSDAEASSLIKLDNGDVLYMREVNRLLVLICLLRQDNFEKHGLIDYNFQCFKEAVTEVFEFSRKRNTQQQ
;
A
#
# COMPACT_ATOMS: atom_id res chain seq x y z
N MET A 1 -16.60 13.29 32.28
CA MET A 1 -15.58 12.22 32.40
C MET A 1 -15.41 11.50 31.04
N ASP A 2 -15.49 12.24 29.92
CA ASP A 2 -15.57 11.66 28.56
C ASP A 2 -14.75 12.47 27.52
N ALA A 3 -14.08 13.54 27.98
CA ALA A 3 -13.27 14.40 27.12
C ALA A 3 -11.91 13.75 26.76
N ASP A 4 -11.42 12.82 27.59
CA ASP A 4 -10.13 12.18 27.41
C ASP A 4 -10.14 11.12 26.28
N ALA A 5 -11.26 10.41 26.10
CA ALA A 5 -11.42 9.41 25.05
C ALA A 5 -11.45 10.07 23.65
N GLN A 6 -12.24 11.14 23.49
CA GLN A 6 -12.32 11.89 22.24
C GLN A 6 -10.98 12.57 21.89
N SER A 7 -10.23 13.02 22.90
CA SER A 7 -8.89 13.60 22.73
C SER A 7 -7.81 12.57 22.39
N LEU A 8 -8.06 11.29 22.67
CA LEU A 8 -7.18 10.18 22.29
C LEU A 8 -7.46 9.72 20.86
N GLU A 9 -8.74 9.63 20.48
CA GLU A 9 -9.14 9.35 19.09
C GLU A 9 -8.63 10.41 18.12
N ARG A 10 -8.69 11.69 18.48
CA ARG A 10 -8.12 12.78 17.68
C ARG A 10 -6.62 12.60 17.45
N ARG A 11 -5.87 12.22 18.49
CA ARG A 11 -4.42 11.95 18.39
C ARG A 11 -4.10 10.70 17.58
N LEU A 12 -4.96 9.69 17.59
CA LEU A 12 -4.81 8.47 16.77
C LEU A 12 -5.05 8.75 15.28
N ILE A 13 -6.00 9.63 14.96
CA ILE A 13 -6.26 10.09 13.58
C ILE A 13 -5.11 10.97 13.08
N GLU A 14 -4.64 11.92 13.89
CA GLU A 14 -3.49 12.78 13.56
C GLU A 14 -2.19 11.98 13.34
N HIS A 15 -1.98 10.88 14.08
CA HIS A 15 -0.81 10.00 13.88
C HIS A 15 -0.88 9.18 12.57
N GLN A 16 -2.08 8.91 12.04
CA GLN A 16 -2.23 8.22 10.74
C GLN A 16 -2.02 9.17 9.57
N GLU A 17 -2.39 10.45 9.70
CA GLU A 17 -2.22 11.45 8.63
C GLU A 17 -0.77 11.92 8.46
N GLN A 18 0.04 11.91 9.52
CA GLN A 18 1.43 12.39 9.48
C GLN A 18 2.40 11.51 8.67
N GLN A 19 2.05 10.26 8.33
CA GLN A 19 2.88 9.44 7.44
C GLN A 19 2.74 9.82 5.96
N GLN A 20 1.77 10.67 5.61
CA GLN A 20 1.45 10.98 4.22
C GLN A 20 1.99 12.33 3.72
N GLN A 21 2.67 13.10 4.58
CA GLN A 21 3.30 14.38 4.21
C GLN A 21 4.82 14.31 4.25
N ASN A 22 5.41 13.78 3.18
CA ASN A 22 6.71 14.23 2.70
C ASN A 22 6.63 14.38 1.18
N GLY A 23 6.36 15.62 0.74
CA GLY A 23 6.23 15.97 -0.66
C GLY A 23 7.57 15.97 -1.39
N SER A 24 7.65 15.27 -2.52
CA SER A 24 8.03 15.81 -3.84
C SER A 24 8.20 14.68 -4.88
N SER A 25 7.21 14.58 -5.75
CA SER A 25 7.30 14.21 -7.17
C SER A 25 7.59 12.77 -7.64
N ASP A 26 7.35 11.74 -6.81
CA ASP A 26 7.13 10.36 -7.31
C ASP A 26 6.29 9.52 -6.31
N ALA A 27 5.26 10.13 -5.72
CA ALA A 27 4.40 9.42 -4.77
C ALA A 27 3.50 8.43 -5.55
N GLU A 28 3.89 7.16 -5.55
CA GLU A 28 3.13 6.06 -6.13
C GLU A 28 1.74 5.98 -5.49
N ALA A 29 0.70 5.81 -6.31
CA ALA A 29 -0.67 5.82 -5.83
C ALA A 29 -0.90 4.68 -4.81
N SER A 30 -1.48 5.02 -3.66
CA SER A 30 -1.80 4.06 -2.60
C SER A 30 -3.07 4.45 -1.84
N SER A 31 -3.74 3.46 -1.25
CA SER A 31 -4.93 3.69 -0.42
C SER A 31 -5.10 2.56 0.58
N LEU A 32 -5.64 2.89 1.75
CA LEU A 32 -5.91 1.96 2.83
C LEU A 32 -7.33 2.20 3.36
N ILE A 33 -8.20 1.20 3.24
CA ILE A 33 -9.59 1.27 3.72
C ILE A 33 -9.78 0.17 4.76
N LYS A 34 -10.12 0.56 5.98
CA LYS A 34 -10.45 -0.36 7.07
C LYS A 34 -11.97 -0.45 7.18
N LEU A 35 -12.50 -1.67 7.15
CA LEU A 35 -13.92 -1.96 7.31
C LEU A 35 -14.20 -2.29 8.79
N ASP A 36 -15.44 -2.08 9.22
CA ASP A 36 -15.89 -2.29 10.60
C ASP A 36 -15.94 -3.78 11.02
N ASN A 37 -15.88 -4.68 10.05
CA ASN A 37 -15.87 -6.14 10.24
C ASN A 37 -14.45 -6.73 10.45
N GLY A 38 -13.43 -5.88 10.58
CA GLY A 38 -12.03 -6.29 10.76
C GLY A 38 -11.29 -6.63 9.46
N ASP A 39 -11.86 -6.31 8.30
CA ASP A 39 -11.19 -6.42 7.01
C ASP A 39 -10.51 -5.11 6.60
N VAL A 40 -9.44 -5.23 5.82
CA VAL A 40 -8.61 -4.13 5.34
C VAL A 40 -8.37 -4.29 3.85
N LEU A 41 -8.77 -3.29 3.07
CA LEU A 41 -8.41 -3.15 1.67
C LEU A 41 -7.16 -2.29 1.55
N TYR A 42 -6.07 -2.91 1.11
CA TYR A 42 -4.77 -2.26 0.91
C TYR A 42 -4.48 -2.19 -0.59
N MET A 43 -4.32 -0.99 -1.12
CA MET A 43 -4.09 -0.73 -2.54
C MET A 43 -2.75 -0.08 -2.77
N ARG A 44 -2.00 -0.58 -3.76
CA ARG A 44 -0.70 -0.04 -4.17
C ARG A 44 -0.51 -0.10 -5.68
N GLU A 45 -0.01 1.00 -6.24
CA GLU A 45 0.39 1.07 -7.63
C GLU A 45 1.62 0.18 -7.91
N VAL A 46 1.47 -0.75 -8.85
CA VAL A 46 2.59 -1.55 -9.37
C VAL A 46 3.27 -0.78 -10.50
N ASN A 47 2.48 -0.22 -11.43
CA ASN A 47 2.93 0.71 -12.46
C ASN A 47 1.73 1.54 -12.95
N ARG A 48 1.96 2.46 -13.89
CA ARG A 48 0.94 3.37 -14.44
C ARG A 48 -0.35 2.72 -14.96
N LEU A 49 -0.34 1.41 -15.25
CA LEU A 49 -1.48 0.67 -15.79
C LEU A 49 -2.01 -0.42 -14.83
N LEU A 50 -1.29 -0.72 -13.74
CA LEU A 50 -1.59 -1.84 -12.86
C LEU A 50 -1.54 -1.45 -11.38
N VAL A 51 -2.60 -1.79 -10.66
CA VAL A 51 -2.71 -1.62 -9.20
C VAL A 51 -2.94 -2.98 -8.57
N LEU A 52 -2.25 -3.24 -7.46
CA LEU A 52 -2.51 -4.38 -6.59
C LEU A 52 -3.54 -3.98 -5.53
N ILE A 53 -4.57 -4.80 -5.36
CA ILE A 53 -5.57 -4.66 -4.29
C ILE A 53 -5.50 -5.92 -3.43
N CYS A 54 -5.17 -5.75 -2.15
CA CYS A 54 -5.10 -6.81 -1.16
C CYS A 54 -6.27 -6.70 -0.18
N LEU A 55 -6.98 -7.80 0.04
CA LEU A 55 -7.93 -7.94 1.14
C LEU A 55 -7.25 -8.69 2.28
N LEU A 56 -7.05 -8.01 3.41
CA LEU A 56 -6.33 -8.50 4.57
C LEU A 56 -7.23 -8.45 5.80
N ARG A 57 -6.90 -9.23 6.83
CA ARG A 57 -7.47 -9.04 8.16
C ARG A 57 -6.70 -7.95 8.90
N GLN A 58 -7.38 -7.17 9.73
CA GLN A 58 -6.80 -6.06 10.49
C GLN A 58 -5.60 -6.51 11.35
N ASP A 59 -5.71 -7.65 12.03
CA ASP A 59 -4.63 -8.21 12.87
C ASP A 59 -3.36 -8.52 12.08
N ASN A 60 -3.51 -8.92 10.80
CA ASN A 60 -2.38 -9.18 9.91
C ASN A 60 -1.75 -7.88 9.41
N PHE A 61 -2.50 -6.78 9.40
CA PHE A 61 -2.04 -5.47 8.97
C PHE A 61 -1.23 -4.72 10.06
N GLU A 62 -1.21 -5.20 11.30
CA GLU A 62 -0.38 -4.60 12.38
C GLU A 62 1.11 -4.55 12.01
N LYS A 63 1.57 -5.48 11.15
CA LYS A 63 2.93 -5.52 10.60
C LYS A 63 3.05 -4.83 9.24
N HIS A 64 2.42 -3.67 9.07
CA HIS A 64 2.35 -2.96 7.78
C HIS A 64 3.71 -2.80 7.09
N GLY A 65 4.78 -2.50 7.86
CA GLY A 65 6.12 -2.34 7.28
C GLY A 65 6.69 -3.60 6.61
N LEU A 66 6.35 -4.80 7.09
CA LEU A 66 6.73 -6.05 6.41
C LEU A 66 5.90 -6.28 5.14
N ILE A 67 4.63 -5.87 5.16
CA ILE A 67 3.76 -5.92 3.99
C ILE A 67 4.28 -4.99 2.90
N ASP A 68 4.68 -3.77 3.27
CA ASP A 68 5.27 -2.80 2.34
C ASP A 68 6.60 -3.31 1.75
N TYR A 69 7.46 -3.91 2.58
CA TYR A 69 8.71 -4.53 2.10
C TYR A 69 8.42 -5.66 1.10
N ASN A 70 7.50 -6.57 1.44
CA ASN A 70 7.11 -7.66 0.56
C ASN A 70 6.46 -7.14 -0.73
N PHE A 71 5.68 -6.06 -0.66
CA PHE A 71 5.12 -5.39 -1.83
C PHE A 71 6.21 -4.87 -2.76
N GLN A 72 7.27 -4.26 -2.21
CA GLN A 72 8.39 -3.77 -3.00
C GLN A 72 9.10 -4.92 -3.75
N CYS A 73 9.42 -6.02 -3.06
CA CYS A 73 9.99 -7.21 -3.70
C CYS A 73 9.07 -7.78 -4.79
N PHE A 74 7.76 -7.82 -4.53
CA PHE A 74 6.76 -8.26 -5.51
C PHE A 74 6.74 -7.35 -6.75
N LYS A 75 6.74 -6.03 -6.55
CA LYS A 75 6.72 -5.04 -7.62
C LYS A 75 7.94 -5.15 -8.53
N GLU A 76 9.12 -5.33 -7.94
CA GLU A 76 10.38 -5.55 -8.67
C GLU A 76 10.29 -6.83 -9.52
N ALA A 77 9.91 -7.95 -8.92
CA ALA A 77 9.79 -9.23 -9.63
C ALA A 77 8.77 -9.17 -10.79
N VAL A 78 7.62 -8.53 -10.59
CA VAL A 78 6.61 -8.35 -11.64
C VAL A 78 7.15 -7.48 -12.78
N THR A 79 7.89 -6.43 -12.45
CA THR A 79 8.52 -5.55 -13.44
C THR A 79 9.52 -6.34 -14.30
N GLU A 80 10.36 -7.16 -13.68
CA GLU A 80 11.31 -8.04 -14.40
C GLU A 80 10.60 -9.02 -15.35
N VAL A 81 9.47 -9.61 -14.93
CA VAL A 81 8.68 -10.52 -15.76
C VAL A 81 8.13 -9.81 -17.01
N PHE A 82 7.65 -8.57 -16.86
CA PHE A 82 7.18 -7.77 -17.99
C PHE A 82 8.32 -7.39 -18.93
N GLU A 83 9.48 -7.00 -18.40
CA GLU A 83 10.66 -6.70 -19.22
C GLU A 83 11.17 -7.93 -19.99
N PHE A 84 11.22 -9.09 -19.33
CA PHE A 84 11.62 -10.35 -19.97
C PHE A 84 10.68 -10.72 -21.12
N SER A 85 9.36 -10.55 -20.91
CA SER A 85 8.35 -10.81 -21.93
C SER A 85 8.50 -9.87 -23.14
N ARG A 86 8.82 -8.59 -22.90
CA ARG A 86 9.13 -7.63 -23.97
C ARG A 86 10.36 -8.06 -24.78
N LYS A 87 11.46 -8.42 -24.11
CA LYS A 87 12.71 -8.85 -24.76
C LYS A 87 12.50 -10.08 -25.66
N ARG A 88 11.72 -11.08 -25.21
CA ARG A 88 11.40 -12.27 -26.02
C ARG A 88 10.58 -11.96 -27.27
N ASN A 89 9.68 -10.96 -27.21
CA ASN A 89 8.86 -10.59 -28.36
C ASN A 89 9.64 -9.79 -29.41
N THR A 90 10.69 -9.07 -29.01
CA THR A 90 11.57 -8.34 -29.95
C THR A 90 12.59 -9.24 -30.64
N GLN A 91 12.98 -10.38 -30.05
CA GLN A 91 13.94 -11.32 -30.64
C GLN A 91 13.32 -12.31 -31.65
N GLN A 92 11.99 -12.35 -31.75
CA GLN A 92 11.25 -13.20 -32.68
C GLN A 92 10.69 -12.44 -33.90
N GLN A 93 11.08 -11.17 -34.06
CA GLN A 93 10.83 -10.34 -35.24
C GLN A 93 12.14 -10.02 -35.95
#